data_AF-A0A9Q0WJ00-F1
#
_entry.id   AF-A0A9Q0WJ00-F1
#
_cell.length_a   1.000
_cell.length_b   1.000
_cell.length_c   1.000
_cell.angle_alpha   90.00
_cell.angle_beta   90.00
_cell.angle_gamma   90.00
#
_symmetry.space_group_name_H-M   'P 1'
#
loop_
_entity.id
_entity.type
_entity.pdbx_description
1 polymer ?
#
loop_
_entity_poly.entity_id
_entity_poly.type
_entity_poly.pdbx_seq_one_letter_code
_entity_poly.pdbx_strand_id
1 'polypeptide(L)'
;MWKLEAAERYDPWLVSTNNFAGRHVWKFDPDLGTPEERAEVEKAREKFSQSRSHVKGSSDVLKNVQSLNMIANWAEDPTQDAIKRHQATVPESLWVAEDGMKVKNWGSQLWDSVFVTQAIIASNLTDEYGSTLRIAFNFIKLSQIRKNPSGDFQSTYHKIYKGSWTVSVKDQGWQVSDCTAEALMMPADIVGDTIEMDQQLYEAVDFLLTLQSENGGFRYVECTASIIQALALFTHLHPEHRRKEIETSVAKATHYVENTQMADGSWYSVFPLTLNYVLKL
;
A
#
# COMPACT_ATOMS: atom_id res chain seq x y z
N MET A 1 -11.48 -4.52 27.61
CA MET A 1 -10.48 -3.71 26.87
C MET A 1 -9.06 -4.08 27.31
N TRP A 2 -8.02 -3.71 26.57
CA TRP A 2 -6.63 -4.06 26.92
C TRP A 2 -5.99 -2.96 27.76
N LYS A 3 -5.40 -3.35 28.89
CA LYS A 3 -4.63 -2.48 29.79
C LYS A 3 -3.15 -2.76 29.62
N LEU A 4 -2.34 -1.73 29.48
CA LEU A 4 -0.89 -1.86 29.50
C LEU A 4 -0.42 -1.98 30.95
N GLU A 5 0.23 -3.09 31.28
CA GLU A 5 0.85 -3.28 32.58
C GLU A 5 2.36 -3.40 32.41
N ALA A 6 3.11 -2.58 33.15
CA ALA A 6 4.54 -2.78 33.28
C ALA A 6 4.78 -4.05 34.11
N ALA A 7 5.66 -4.93 33.64
CA ALA A 7 5.98 -6.15 34.38
C ALA A 7 6.59 -5.81 35.75
N GLU A 8 5.97 -6.30 36.82
CA GLU A 8 6.55 -6.25 38.17
C GLU A 8 7.40 -7.49 38.45
N ARG A 9 8.34 -7.36 39.40
CA ARG A 9 9.52 -8.24 39.58
C ARG A 9 9.24 -9.68 40.05
N TYR A 10 8.00 -10.17 40.05
CA TYR A 10 7.65 -11.40 40.78
C TYR A 10 6.89 -12.43 39.95
N ASP A 11 7.66 -13.26 39.22
CA ASP A 11 7.23 -14.58 38.76
C ASP A 11 8.40 -15.57 38.94
N PRO A 12 8.24 -16.70 39.65
CA PRO A 12 9.31 -17.65 39.93
C PRO A 12 9.96 -18.29 38.70
N TRP A 13 9.29 -18.24 37.54
CA TRP A 13 9.72 -18.89 36.30
C TRP A 13 10.25 -17.91 35.25
N LEU A 14 10.29 -16.61 35.55
CA LEU A 14 10.80 -15.59 34.64
C LEU A 14 12.22 -15.15 35.06
N VAL A 15 13.18 -15.24 34.13
CA VAL A 15 14.54 -14.68 34.27
C VAL A 15 14.82 -13.71 33.11
N SER A 16 15.42 -12.55 33.39
CA SER A 16 15.88 -11.58 32.38
C SER A 16 17.21 -10.96 32.81
N THR A 17 18.08 -10.68 31.83
CA THR A 17 19.38 -10.01 32.03
C THR A 17 19.27 -8.53 32.40
N ASN A 18 18.12 -7.90 32.15
CA ASN A 18 17.86 -6.49 32.44
C ASN A 18 16.79 -6.27 33.53
N ASN A 19 16.52 -7.29 34.34
CA ASN A 19 15.50 -7.25 35.40
C ASN A 19 14.10 -6.83 34.90
N PHE A 20 13.75 -7.24 33.69
CA PHE A 20 12.49 -6.93 32.99
C PHE A 20 12.24 -5.42 32.76
N ALA A 21 13.26 -4.58 32.89
CA ALA A 21 13.15 -3.16 32.60
C ALA A 21 12.66 -2.95 31.14
N GLY A 22 11.56 -2.20 30.99
CA GLY A 22 10.93 -1.92 29.70
C GLY A 22 9.96 -3.00 29.18
N ARG A 23 9.75 -4.10 29.90
CA ARG A 23 8.77 -5.12 29.50
C ARG A 23 7.36 -4.67 29.87
N HIS A 24 6.57 -4.33 28.86
CA HIS A 24 5.15 -4.06 29.01
C HIS A 24 4.33 -5.25 28.49
N VAL A 25 3.28 -5.63 29.21
CA VAL A 25 2.36 -6.69 28.82
C VAL A 25 0.96 -6.09 28.75
N TRP A 26 0.27 -6.32 27.64
CA TRP A 26 -1.15 -5.99 27.54
C TRP A 26 -1.95 -7.10 28.20
N LYS A 27 -2.76 -6.77 29.22
CA LYS A 27 -3.73 -7.68 29.82
C LYS A 27 -5.14 -7.29 29.43
N PHE A 28 -5.94 -8.28 29.04
CA PHE A 28 -7.35 -8.05 28.76
C PHE A 28 -8.13 -7.98 30.09
N ASP A 29 -8.87 -6.90 30.27
CA ASP A 29 -9.78 -6.68 31.39
C ASP A 29 -11.18 -6.35 30.83
N PRO A 30 -12.19 -7.23 31.02
CA PRO A 30 -13.52 -7.03 30.46
C PRO A 30 -14.25 -5.80 31.04
N ASP A 31 -13.91 -5.38 32.25
CA ASP A 31 -14.59 -4.30 32.98
C ASP A 31 -13.86 -2.94 32.87
N LEU A 32 -12.72 -2.93 32.19
CA LEU A 32 -11.93 -1.71 31.96
C LEU A 32 -12.74 -0.65 31.18
N GLY A 33 -12.54 0.62 31.54
CA GLY A 33 -13.13 1.83 30.94
C GLY A 33 -14.58 2.11 31.32
N THR A 34 -15.20 3.08 30.64
CA THR A 34 -16.62 3.42 30.87
C THR A 34 -17.55 2.50 30.08
N PRO A 35 -18.84 2.37 30.46
CA PRO A 35 -19.83 1.66 29.66
C PRO A 35 -19.90 2.15 28.21
N GLU A 36 -19.74 3.45 27.99
CA GLU A 36 -19.75 4.07 26.66
C GLU A 36 -18.54 3.61 25.83
N GLU A 37 -17.32 3.67 26.39
CA GLU A 37 -16.11 3.20 25.71
C GLU A 37 -16.19 1.71 25.34
N ARG A 38 -16.74 0.88 26.25
CA ARG A 38 -16.96 -0.54 25.96
C ARG A 38 -17.98 -0.73 24.84
N ALA A 39 -19.07 0.05 24.82
CA ALA A 39 -20.05 -0.01 23.75
C ALA A 39 -19.46 0.41 22.40
N GLU A 40 -18.55 1.39 22.37
CA GLU A 40 -17.83 1.78 21.15
C GLU A 40 -16.89 0.67 20.64
N VAL A 41 -16.15 0.01 21.53
CA VAL A 41 -15.30 -1.14 21.17
C VAL A 41 -16.14 -2.27 20.60
N GLU A 42 -17.29 -2.57 21.20
CA GLU A 42 -18.14 -3.66 20.74
C GLU A 42 -18.82 -3.35 19.42
N LYS A 43 -19.26 -2.11 19.22
CA LYS A 43 -19.71 -1.61 17.92
C LYS A 43 -18.60 -1.73 16.86
N ALA A 44 -17.35 -1.43 17.20
CA ALA A 44 -16.23 -1.58 16.27
C ALA A 44 -15.95 -3.06 15.93
N ARG A 45 -16.04 -3.97 16.91
CA ARG A 45 -15.88 -5.42 16.71
C ARG A 45 -17.01 -6.00 15.85
N GLU A 46 -18.26 -5.64 16.12
CA GLU A 46 -19.41 -6.05 15.31
C GLU A 46 -19.27 -5.58 13.87
N LYS A 47 -18.92 -4.30 13.68
CA LYS A 47 -18.69 -3.73 12.35
C LYS A 47 -17.57 -4.45 11.60
N PHE A 48 -16.46 -4.77 12.28
CA PHE A 48 -15.37 -5.57 11.70
C PHE A 48 -15.87 -6.97 11.31
N SER A 49 -16.56 -7.69 12.20
CA SER A 49 -17.08 -9.03 11.93
C SER A 49 -18.06 -9.06 10.76
N GLN A 50 -18.94 -8.06 10.64
CA GLN A 50 -19.86 -7.95 9.50
C GLN A 50 -19.15 -7.59 8.20
N SER A 51 -18.11 -6.75 8.25
CA SER A 51 -17.47 -6.20 7.04
C SER A 51 -16.35 -7.06 6.48
N ARG A 52 -15.67 -7.86 7.32
CA ARG A 52 -14.44 -8.59 6.96
C ARG A 52 -14.62 -9.67 5.89
N SER A 53 -15.85 -10.10 5.63
CA SER A 53 -16.19 -11.07 4.57
C SER A 53 -16.52 -10.39 3.23
N HIS A 54 -16.94 -9.12 3.26
CA HIS A 54 -17.33 -8.33 2.08
C HIS A 54 -16.18 -7.50 1.52
N VAL A 55 -15.23 -7.12 2.37
CA VAL A 55 -13.96 -6.54 1.95
C VAL A 55 -12.98 -7.70 1.79
N LYS A 56 -12.42 -7.88 0.59
CA LYS A 56 -11.29 -8.82 0.42
C LYS A 56 -10.22 -8.39 1.42
N GLY A 57 -9.92 -9.26 2.39
CA GLY A 57 -8.71 -9.09 3.18
C GLY A 57 -7.55 -9.02 2.21
N SER A 58 -6.83 -7.90 2.22
CA SER A 58 -5.63 -7.77 1.41
C SER A 58 -4.73 -8.98 1.70
N SER A 59 -4.24 -9.63 0.65
CA SER A 59 -3.25 -10.71 0.77
C SER A 59 -1.98 -10.26 1.53
N ASP A 60 -1.77 -8.95 1.70
CA ASP A 60 -0.56 -8.37 2.28
C ASP A 60 -0.81 -7.22 3.27
N VAL A 61 -2.02 -7.01 3.82
CA VAL A 61 -2.12 -6.15 5.02
C VAL A 61 -1.37 -6.90 6.11
N LEU A 62 -0.16 -6.41 6.43
CA LEU A 62 0.82 -6.88 7.43
C LEU A 62 0.58 -8.35 7.76
N LYS A 63 1.36 -9.33 7.28
CA LYS A 63 1.34 -10.76 7.72
C LYS A 63 0.51 -11.08 8.99
N ASN A 64 0.76 -10.33 10.06
CA ASN A 64 -0.02 -10.27 11.30
C ASN A 64 -1.55 -10.11 11.12
N VAL A 65 -2.06 -9.11 10.40
CA VAL A 65 -3.48 -8.89 10.16
C VAL A 65 -4.10 -10.00 9.31
N GLN A 66 -3.45 -10.50 8.26
CA GLN A 66 -3.98 -11.65 7.50
C GLN A 66 -4.05 -12.92 8.38
N SER A 67 -2.99 -13.20 9.15
CA SER A 67 -2.94 -14.34 10.07
C SER A 67 -3.97 -14.19 11.20
N LEU A 68 -4.10 -13.00 11.77
CA LEU A 68 -5.09 -12.69 12.81
C LEU A 68 -6.51 -12.76 12.26
N ASN A 69 -6.75 -12.34 11.02
CA ASN A 69 -8.06 -12.46 10.38
C ASN A 69 -8.41 -13.93 10.12
N MET A 70 -7.44 -14.75 9.67
CA MET A 70 -7.63 -16.19 9.55
C MET A 70 -7.98 -16.82 10.91
N ILE A 71 -7.25 -16.48 11.98
CA ILE A 71 -7.54 -16.96 13.34
C ILE A 71 -8.90 -16.47 13.84
N ALA A 72 -9.26 -15.21 13.59
CA ALA A 72 -10.54 -14.63 14.00
C ALA A 72 -11.73 -15.33 13.32
N ASN A 73 -11.63 -15.58 12.01
CA ASN A 73 -12.63 -16.39 11.30
C ASN A 73 -12.67 -17.81 11.88
N TRP A 74 -11.52 -18.41 12.19
CA TRP A 74 -11.47 -19.80 12.67
C TRP A 74 -12.10 -19.92 14.06
N ALA A 75 -11.86 -18.93 14.92
CA ALA A 75 -12.42 -18.86 16.27
C ALA A 75 -13.94 -18.66 16.27
N GLU A 76 -14.51 -18.04 15.22
CA GLU A 76 -15.95 -17.85 15.06
C GLU A 76 -16.64 -19.11 14.51
N ASP A 77 -16.14 -19.63 13.39
CA ASP A 77 -16.58 -20.89 12.80
C ASP A 77 -15.43 -21.48 11.97
N PRO A 78 -14.86 -22.64 12.36
CA PRO A 78 -13.76 -23.26 11.63
C PRO A 78 -14.20 -23.95 10.31
N THR A 79 -15.50 -24.12 10.09
CA THR A 79 -16.06 -24.85 8.92
C THR A 79 -16.43 -23.94 7.76
N GLN A 80 -16.50 -22.63 7.98
CA GLN A 80 -16.87 -21.65 6.97
C GLN A 80 -15.89 -21.58 5.79
N ASP A 81 -16.39 -21.24 4.61
CA ASP A 81 -15.59 -21.15 3.38
C ASP A 81 -14.49 -20.06 3.45
N ALA A 82 -14.63 -19.05 4.32
CA ALA A 82 -13.60 -18.04 4.52
C ALA A 82 -12.26 -18.66 4.98
N ILE A 83 -12.30 -19.75 5.76
CA ILE A 83 -11.08 -20.45 6.20
C ILE A 83 -10.40 -21.16 5.04
N LYS A 84 -11.16 -21.81 4.16
CA LYS A 84 -10.61 -22.45 2.95
C LYS A 84 -9.92 -21.42 2.06
N ARG A 85 -10.50 -20.22 1.93
CA ARG A 85 -9.90 -19.10 1.18
C ARG A 85 -8.61 -18.61 1.83
N HIS A 86 -8.60 -18.40 3.15
CA HIS A 86 -7.37 -18.02 3.86
C HIS A 86 -6.27 -19.07 3.73
N GLN A 87 -6.58 -20.35 3.91
CA GLN A 87 -5.62 -21.45 3.75
C GLN A 87 -5.01 -21.47 2.34
N ALA A 88 -5.82 -21.24 1.30
CA ALA A 88 -5.34 -21.19 -0.07
C ALA A 88 -4.34 -20.03 -0.32
N THR A 89 -4.42 -18.94 0.44
CA THR A 89 -3.48 -17.79 0.33
C THR A 89 -2.20 -17.96 1.13
N VAL A 90 -2.09 -18.94 2.04
CA VAL A 90 -0.88 -19.13 2.87
C VAL A 90 0.39 -19.28 2.03
N PRO A 91 0.43 -20.08 0.95
CA PRO A 91 1.62 -20.19 0.11
C PRO A 91 2.08 -18.87 -0.52
N GLU A 92 1.18 -17.91 -0.75
CA GLU A 92 1.52 -16.61 -1.33
C GLU A 92 2.46 -15.80 -0.42
N SER A 93 2.32 -15.98 0.89
CA SER A 93 3.16 -15.36 1.91
C SER A 93 4.51 -16.08 2.10
N LEU A 94 4.67 -17.29 1.59
CA LEU A 94 5.89 -18.08 1.74
C LEU A 94 6.88 -17.81 0.60
N TRP A 95 8.17 -17.82 0.91
CA TRP A 95 9.25 -17.66 -0.05
C TRP A 95 10.41 -18.58 0.30
N VAL A 96 10.88 -19.36 -0.67
CA VAL A 96 12.08 -20.17 -0.50
C VAL A 96 13.29 -19.35 -0.90
N ALA A 97 14.02 -18.85 0.09
CA ALA A 97 15.31 -18.19 -0.09
C ALA A 97 16.45 -19.21 -0.04
N GLU A 98 17.67 -18.75 -0.33
CA GLU A 98 18.91 -19.55 -0.26
C GLU A 98 19.14 -20.20 1.12
N ASP A 99 18.66 -19.57 2.19
CA ASP A 99 18.76 -20.01 3.58
C ASP A 99 17.46 -20.67 4.10
N GLY A 100 16.56 -21.02 3.18
CA GLY A 100 15.34 -21.77 3.48
C GLY A 100 14.06 -20.96 3.36
N MET A 101 12.97 -21.54 3.87
CA MET A 101 11.64 -20.97 3.73
C MET A 101 11.40 -19.82 4.72
N LYS A 102 11.00 -18.67 4.19
CA LYS A 102 10.68 -17.44 4.90
C LYS A 102 9.22 -17.06 4.68
N VAL A 103 8.69 -16.28 5.61
CA VAL A 103 7.41 -15.59 5.43
C VAL A 103 7.71 -14.16 4.99
N LYS A 104 7.26 -13.78 3.80
CA LYS A 104 7.33 -12.41 3.28
C LYS A 104 6.35 -11.52 4.05
N ASN A 105 6.72 -10.24 4.22
CA ASN A 105 5.80 -9.24 4.76
C ASN A 105 4.84 -8.72 3.69
N TRP A 106 5.35 -8.48 2.49
CA TRP A 106 4.60 -8.15 1.28
C TRP A 106 5.35 -8.67 0.06
N GLY A 107 4.63 -8.91 -1.04
CA GLY A 107 5.24 -8.98 -2.38
C GLY A 107 5.60 -7.58 -2.93
N SER A 108 6.52 -7.53 -3.88
CA SER A 108 6.96 -6.30 -4.58
C SER A 108 6.82 -6.41 -6.11
N GLN A 109 5.99 -7.33 -6.60
CA GLN A 109 5.93 -7.73 -8.00
C GLN A 109 5.67 -6.55 -8.94
N LEU A 110 4.69 -5.69 -8.66
CA LEU A 110 4.44 -4.51 -9.48
C LEU A 110 5.57 -3.50 -9.33
N TRP A 111 5.95 -3.18 -8.09
CA TRP A 111 7.01 -2.21 -7.82
C TRP A 111 8.30 -2.52 -8.60
N ASP A 112 8.78 -3.77 -8.49
CA ASP A 112 9.98 -4.23 -9.16
C ASP A 112 9.79 -4.28 -10.68
N SER A 113 8.62 -4.73 -11.16
CA SER A 113 8.34 -4.79 -12.60
C SER A 113 8.34 -3.40 -13.23
N VAL A 114 7.73 -2.41 -12.57
CA VAL A 114 7.68 -1.03 -13.07
C VAL A 114 9.08 -0.43 -13.11
N PHE A 115 9.84 -0.50 -12.02
CA PHE A 115 11.19 0.09 -12.00
C PHE A 115 12.17 -0.61 -12.93
N VAL A 116 12.14 -1.93 -13.04
CA VAL A 116 12.98 -2.65 -14.01
C VAL A 116 12.62 -2.24 -15.44
N THR A 117 11.32 -2.09 -15.75
CA THR A 117 10.88 -1.67 -17.08
C THR A 117 11.35 -0.25 -17.39
N GLN A 118 11.18 0.70 -16.46
CA GLN A 118 11.69 2.06 -16.60
C GLN A 118 13.22 2.07 -16.76
N ALA A 119 13.96 1.26 -16.00
CA ALA A 119 15.41 1.18 -16.07
C ALA A 119 15.91 0.66 -17.44
N ILE A 120 15.26 -0.36 -18.01
CA ILE A 120 15.60 -0.89 -19.34
C ILE A 120 15.36 0.19 -20.42
N ILE A 121 14.22 0.89 -20.35
CA ILE A 121 13.89 1.97 -21.29
C ILE A 121 14.89 3.12 -21.17
N ALA A 122 15.19 3.57 -19.95
CA ALA A 122 16.15 4.63 -19.68
C ALA A 122 17.59 4.27 -20.11
N SER A 123 17.92 2.98 -20.12
CA SER A 123 19.21 2.47 -20.59
C SER A 123 19.29 2.29 -22.11
N ASN A 124 18.24 2.66 -22.86
CA ASN A 124 18.16 2.51 -24.31
C ASN A 124 18.33 1.05 -24.80
N LEU A 125 17.82 0.09 -24.01
CA LEU A 125 17.89 -1.35 -24.32
C LEU A 125 16.57 -1.90 -24.86
N THR A 126 15.67 -1.03 -25.33
CA THR A 126 14.33 -1.41 -25.81
C THR A 126 14.37 -2.41 -26.96
N ASP A 127 15.31 -2.26 -27.90
CA ASP A 127 15.45 -3.16 -29.04
C ASP A 127 15.90 -4.57 -28.63
N GLU A 128 16.74 -4.67 -27.59
CA GLU A 128 17.25 -5.95 -27.08
C GLU A 128 16.20 -6.68 -26.22
N TYR A 129 15.43 -5.92 -25.42
CA TYR A 129 14.48 -6.48 -24.46
C TYR A 129 13.01 -6.34 -24.88
N GLY A 130 12.72 -6.02 -26.14
CA GLY A 130 11.35 -5.71 -26.61
C GLY A 130 10.28 -6.75 -26.23
N SER A 131 10.59 -8.06 -26.31
CA SER A 131 9.67 -9.11 -25.90
C SER A 131 9.43 -9.13 -24.38
N THR A 132 10.47 -8.89 -23.59
CA THR A 132 10.42 -8.82 -22.12
C THR A 132 9.62 -7.61 -21.69
N LEU A 133 9.87 -6.45 -22.31
CA LEU A 133 9.12 -5.23 -22.09
C LEU A 133 7.64 -5.46 -22.36
N ARG A 134 7.27 -6.05 -23.51
CA ARG A 134 5.85 -6.34 -23.82
C ARG A 134 5.16 -7.20 -22.75
N ILE A 135 5.86 -8.19 -22.19
CA ILE A 135 5.34 -9.01 -21.08
C ILE A 135 5.16 -8.17 -19.81
N ALA A 136 6.18 -7.37 -19.45
CA ALA A 136 6.14 -6.51 -18.27
C ALA A 136 5.01 -5.46 -18.37
N PHE A 137 4.87 -4.79 -19.50
CA PHE A 137 3.77 -3.85 -19.74
C PHE A 137 2.41 -4.54 -19.65
N ASN A 138 2.24 -5.73 -20.23
CA ASN A 138 0.99 -6.48 -20.12
C ASN A 138 0.68 -6.84 -18.66
N PHE A 139 1.69 -7.24 -17.88
CA PHE A 139 1.54 -7.48 -16.45
C PHE A 139 1.12 -6.21 -15.70
N ILE A 140 1.76 -5.07 -15.96
CA ILE A 140 1.41 -3.78 -15.34
C ILE A 140 -0.03 -3.38 -15.70
N LYS A 141 -0.41 -3.43 -16.98
CA LYS A 141 -1.77 -3.17 -17.46
C LYS A 141 -2.81 -4.04 -16.75
N LEU A 142 -2.59 -5.36 -16.69
CA LEU A 142 -3.53 -6.28 -16.06
C LEU A 142 -3.60 -6.13 -14.53
N SER A 143 -2.54 -5.59 -13.92
CA SER A 143 -2.44 -5.37 -12.48
C SER A 143 -3.20 -4.15 -11.97
N GLN A 144 -3.72 -3.29 -12.85
CA GLN A 144 -4.52 -2.13 -12.42
C GLN A 144 -5.82 -2.60 -11.73
N ILE A 145 -6.17 -1.93 -10.63
CA ILE A 145 -7.45 -2.14 -9.97
C ILE A 145 -8.56 -1.47 -10.78
N ARG A 146 -9.45 -2.29 -11.35
CA ARG A 146 -10.50 -1.83 -12.28
C ARG A 146 -11.85 -1.54 -11.62
N LYS A 147 -12.01 -1.87 -10.33
CA LYS A 147 -13.28 -1.74 -9.58
C LYS A 147 -13.00 -1.35 -8.14
N ASN A 148 -13.83 -0.48 -7.59
CA ASN A 148 -13.89 -0.22 -6.14
C ASN A 148 -14.46 -1.45 -5.40
N PRO A 149 -14.29 -1.57 -4.07
CA PRO A 149 -14.97 -2.61 -3.31
C PRO A 149 -16.48 -2.45 -3.44
N SER A 150 -17.19 -3.57 -3.38
CA SER A 150 -18.66 -3.56 -3.33
C SER A 150 -19.19 -3.01 -2.01
N GLY A 151 -20.37 -2.39 -2.04
CA GLY A 151 -21.06 -1.88 -0.85
C GLY A 151 -20.54 -0.52 -0.38
N ASP A 152 -20.89 -0.14 0.85
CA ASP A 152 -20.43 1.10 1.49
C ASP A 152 -19.02 0.93 2.07
N PHE A 153 -18.03 0.92 1.18
CA PHE A 153 -16.63 0.77 1.57
C PHE A 153 -16.07 1.98 2.33
N GLN A 154 -16.65 3.17 2.14
CA GLN A 154 -16.22 4.38 2.86
C GLN A 154 -16.48 4.24 4.35
N SER A 155 -17.62 3.63 4.74
CA SER A 155 -17.89 3.32 6.14
C SER A 155 -16.81 2.43 6.77
N THR A 156 -16.12 1.61 5.98
CA THR A 156 -15.02 0.73 6.43
C THR A 156 -13.64 1.39 6.32
N TYR A 157 -13.59 2.72 6.19
CA TYR A 157 -12.38 3.53 6.06
C TYR A 157 -11.53 3.24 4.81
N HIS A 158 -12.09 2.52 3.83
CA HIS A 158 -11.45 2.35 2.52
C HIS A 158 -11.68 3.61 1.68
N LYS A 159 -10.62 4.07 1.02
CA LYS A 159 -10.71 5.12 -0.01
C LYS A 159 -11.01 4.50 -1.37
N ILE A 160 -11.46 5.34 -2.31
CA ILE A 160 -11.54 4.98 -3.73
C ILE A 160 -10.18 4.45 -4.18
N TYR A 161 -10.19 3.36 -4.95
CA TYR A 161 -8.97 2.76 -5.50
C TYR A 161 -9.13 2.24 -6.93
N LYS A 162 -10.30 2.38 -7.55
CA LYS A 162 -10.43 2.19 -9.00
C LYS A 162 -9.43 3.12 -9.70
N GLY A 163 -8.66 2.57 -10.64
CA GLY A 163 -7.61 3.27 -11.37
C GLY A 163 -6.22 3.18 -10.71
N SER A 164 -6.15 2.72 -9.46
CA SER A 164 -4.88 2.60 -8.75
C SER A 164 -4.16 1.28 -9.03
N TRP A 165 -2.90 1.26 -8.62
CA TRP A 165 -2.05 0.09 -8.54
C TRP A 165 -1.62 -0.18 -7.09
N THR A 166 -1.29 -1.45 -6.82
CA THR A 166 -0.79 -1.96 -5.54
C THR A 166 0.73 -2.11 -5.58
N VAL A 167 1.40 -2.34 -4.44
CA VAL A 167 2.85 -2.67 -4.45
C VAL A 167 3.15 -4.04 -5.07
N SER A 168 2.24 -5.01 -4.88
CA SER A 168 2.43 -6.41 -5.28
C SER A 168 1.62 -6.77 -6.53
N VAL A 169 0.45 -7.36 -6.36
CA VAL A 169 -0.48 -7.81 -7.39
C VAL A 169 -1.87 -7.26 -7.12
N LYS A 170 -2.67 -7.14 -8.18
CA LYS A 170 -4.04 -6.62 -8.12
C LYS A 170 -4.92 -7.21 -7.02
N ASP A 171 -4.79 -8.51 -6.74
CA ASP A 171 -5.61 -9.20 -5.73
C ASP A 171 -5.31 -8.75 -4.30
N GLN A 172 -4.15 -8.13 -4.06
CA GLN A 172 -3.84 -7.43 -2.81
C GLN A 172 -4.85 -6.32 -2.52
N GLY A 173 -5.37 -5.65 -3.55
CA GLY A 173 -6.44 -4.66 -3.44
C GLY A 173 -6.10 -3.42 -2.62
N TRP A 174 -4.84 -3.20 -2.26
CA TRP A 174 -4.40 -2.05 -1.47
C TRP A 174 -3.68 -1.04 -2.35
N GLN A 175 -4.35 0.08 -2.60
CA GLN A 175 -3.80 1.15 -3.41
C GLN A 175 -2.54 1.75 -2.79
N VAL A 176 -1.57 2.09 -3.64
CA VAL A 176 -0.38 2.81 -3.22
C VAL A 176 -0.12 3.94 -4.22
N SER A 177 0.09 5.14 -3.69
CA SER A 177 0.11 6.37 -4.48
C SER A 177 1.33 6.49 -5.39
N ASP A 178 2.51 6.15 -4.87
CA ASP A 178 3.74 6.09 -5.67
C ASP A 178 3.67 4.95 -6.70
N CYS A 179 3.24 3.75 -6.32
CA CYS A 179 3.09 2.62 -7.26
C CYS A 179 2.18 2.99 -8.43
N THR A 180 1.11 3.75 -8.15
CA THR A 180 0.21 4.26 -9.18
C THR A 180 0.87 5.31 -10.06
N ALA A 181 1.65 6.23 -9.49
CA ALA A 181 2.39 7.24 -10.24
C ALA A 181 3.47 6.60 -11.14
N GLU A 182 4.25 5.67 -10.60
CA GLU A 182 5.30 4.95 -11.32
C GLU A 182 4.70 4.11 -12.47
N ALA A 183 3.56 3.45 -12.24
CA ALA A 183 2.85 2.72 -13.29
C ALA A 183 2.23 3.65 -14.34
N LEU A 184 1.78 4.86 -13.96
CA LEU A 184 1.23 5.87 -14.87
C LEU A 184 2.29 6.40 -15.85
N MET A 185 3.56 6.42 -15.46
CA MET A 185 4.68 6.88 -16.31
C MET A 185 5.10 5.87 -17.38
N MET A 186 4.49 4.70 -17.42
CA MET A 186 4.84 3.65 -18.38
C MET A 186 4.36 4.02 -19.80
N PRO A 187 5.24 4.07 -20.81
CA PRO A 187 4.85 4.50 -22.16
C PRO A 187 3.89 3.53 -22.84
N ALA A 188 2.73 4.05 -23.24
CA ALA A 188 1.65 3.33 -23.91
C ALA A 188 2.08 2.69 -25.25
N ASP A 189 3.06 3.29 -25.91
CA ASP A 189 3.41 3.04 -27.30
C ASP A 189 4.11 1.69 -27.52
N ILE A 190 4.68 1.10 -26.47
CA ILE A 190 5.46 -0.16 -26.54
C ILE A 190 4.55 -1.38 -26.76
N VAL A 191 3.26 -1.29 -26.43
CA VAL A 191 2.32 -2.43 -26.53
C VAL A 191 1.40 -2.35 -27.75
N GLY A 192 1.21 -1.15 -28.34
CA GLY A 192 0.39 -0.97 -29.54
C GLY A 192 -1.13 -0.95 -29.33
N ASP A 193 -1.62 -1.08 -28.09
CA ASP A 193 -3.06 -1.06 -27.75
C ASP A 193 -3.44 0.25 -27.03
N THR A 194 -3.63 1.33 -27.79
CA THR A 194 -3.70 2.71 -27.27
C THR A 194 -5.02 3.10 -26.59
N ILE A 195 -6.19 2.68 -27.10
CA ILE A 195 -7.49 3.23 -26.65
C ILE A 195 -7.92 2.74 -25.25
N GLU A 196 -7.71 1.45 -24.95
CA GLU A 196 -8.05 0.92 -23.61
C GLU A 196 -7.11 1.52 -22.54
N MET A 197 -5.91 1.92 -22.94
CA MET A 197 -4.90 2.49 -22.06
C MET A 197 -5.29 3.90 -21.61
N ASP A 198 -5.79 4.76 -22.50
CA ASP A 198 -6.20 6.14 -22.14
C ASP A 198 -7.20 6.17 -20.98
N GLN A 199 -8.24 5.33 -21.02
CA GLN A 199 -9.22 5.26 -19.93
C GLN A 199 -8.60 4.76 -18.62
N GLN A 200 -7.61 3.86 -18.69
CA GLN A 200 -6.88 3.40 -17.50
C GLN A 200 -6.01 4.51 -16.91
N LEU A 201 -5.33 5.30 -17.76
CA LEU A 201 -4.52 6.43 -17.34
C LEU A 201 -5.38 7.52 -16.70
N TYR A 202 -6.55 7.82 -17.27
CA TYR A 202 -7.49 8.82 -16.72
C TYR A 202 -7.99 8.42 -15.33
N GLU A 203 -8.35 7.15 -15.15
CA GLU A 203 -8.78 6.64 -13.84
C GLU A 203 -7.66 6.69 -12.80
N ALA A 204 -6.41 6.49 -13.21
CA ALA A 204 -5.25 6.63 -12.34
C ALA A 204 -5.01 8.08 -11.93
N VAL A 205 -5.13 9.03 -12.87
CA VAL A 205 -5.05 10.47 -12.59
C VAL A 205 -6.15 10.91 -11.63
N ASP A 206 -7.39 10.47 -11.87
CA ASP A 206 -8.52 10.74 -10.97
C ASP A 206 -8.23 10.22 -9.56
N PHE A 207 -7.74 8.99 -9.44
CA PHE A 207 -7.33 8.43 -8.16
C PHE A 207 -6.25 9.27 -7.48
N LEU A 208 -5.15 9.60 -8.17
CA LEU A 208 -4.05 10.37 -7.60
C LEU A 208 -4.53 11.74 -7.09
N LEU A 209 -5.36 12.46 -7.86
CA LEU A 209 -5.88 13.76 -7.46
C LEU A 209 -6.74 13.71 -6.20
N THR A 210 -7.36 12.56 -5.86
CA THR A 210 -8.10 12.40 -4.60
C THR A 210 -7.21 12.25 -3.36
N LEU A 211 -5.90 12.04 -3.54
CA LEU A 211 -4.98 11.76 -2.44
C LEU A 211 -4.27 12.98 -1.87
N GLN A 212 -4.33 14.12 -2.57
CA GLN A 212 -3.60 15.32 -2.14
C GLN A 212 -4.12 15.81 -0.78
N SER A 213 -3.21 15.96 0.17
CA SER A 213 -3.52 16.43 1.52
C SER A 213 -3.60 17.96 1.56
N GLU A 214 -4.15 18.51 2.65
CA GLU A 214 -4.31 19.96 2.82
C GLU A 214 -2.98 20.72 2.76
N ASN A 215 -1.89 20.10 3.20
CA ASN A 215 -0.53 20.65 3.12
C ASN A 215 0.07 20.63 1.70
N GLY A 216 -0.68 20.18 0.69
CA GLY A 216 -0.24 20.08 -0.70
C GLY A 216 0.50 18.80 -1.07
N GLY A 217 0.97 18.02 -0.10
CA GLY A 217 1.72 16.79 -0.33
C GLY A 217 0.85 15.53 -0.48
N PHE A 218 1.49 14.45 -0.89
CA PHE A 218 0.91 13.11 -0.98
C PHE A 218 1.52 12.20 0.10
N ARG A 219 1.28 12.57 1.36
CA ARG A 219 1.77 11.92 2.60
C ARG A 219 3.28 12.03 2.85
N TYR A 220 4.12 11.59 1.92
CA TYR A 220 5.59 11.59 2.04
C TYR A 220 6.25 12.27 0.85
N VAL A 221 7.50 12.72 1.02
CA VAL A 221 8.22 13.46 -0.03
C VAL A 221 8.47 12.59 -1.26
N GLU A 222 8.82 11.32 -1.07
CA GLU A 222 9.08 10.36 -2.15
C GLU A 222 7.82 10.14 -2.98
N CYS A 223 6.69 9.86 -2.32
CA CYS A 223 5.41 9.72 -2.99
C CYS A 223 4.99 11.00 -3.72
N THR A 224 5.25 12.17 -3.12
CA THR A 224 4.93 13.47 -3.73
C THR A 224 5.75 13.71 -4.99
N ALA A 225 7.05 13.40 -4.95
CA ALA A 225 7.94 13.56 -6.09
C ALA A 225 7.55 12.64 -7.27
N SER A 226 7.26 11.36 -7.02
CA SER A 226 6.78 10.43 -8.06
C SER A 226 5.49 10.92 -8.71
N ILE A 227 4.54 11.44 -7.92
CA ILE A 227 3.25 11.95 -8.44
C ILE A 227 3.43 13.23 -9.25
N ILE A 228 4.31 14.15 -8.83
CA ILE A 228 4.65 15.34 -9.63
C ILE A 228 5.15 14.92 -11.01
N GLN A 229 6.11 13.99 -11.06
CA GLN A 229 6.69 13.50 -12.32
C GLN A 229 5.61 12.85 -13.21
N ALA A 230 4.80 11.96 -12.63
CA ALA A 230 3.77 11.25 -13.36
C ALA A 230 2.68 12.17 -13.92
N LEU A 231 2.22 13.14 -13.13
CA LEU A 231 1.22 14.11 -13.56
C LEU A 231 1.76 15.09 -14.59
N ALA A 232 3.02 15.51 -14.48
CA ALA A 232 3.67 16.37 -15.47
C ALA A 232 3.82 15.65 -16.82
N LEU A 233 4.29 14.41 -16.81
CA LEU A 233 4.39 13.57 -18.01
C LEU A 233 3.01 13.32 -18.63
N PHE A 234 2.02 12.96 -17.81
CA PHE A 234 0.65 12.74 -18.27
C PHE A 234 0.07 14.00 -18.91
N THR A 235 0.26 15.19 -18.32
CA THR A 235 -0.25 16.46 -18.87
C THR A 235 0.41 16.81 -20.21
N HIS A 236 1.68 16.43 -20.39
CA HIS A 236 2.36 16.60 -21.67
C HIS A 236 1.74 15.74 -22.78
N LEU A 237 1.40 14.48 -22.47
CA LEU A 237 0.83 13.51 -23.41
C LEU A 237 -0.69 13.69 -23.63
N HIS A 238 -1.42 14.12 -22.59
CA HIS A 238 -2.88 14.30 -22.58
C HIS A 238 -3.27 15.74 -22.19
N PRO A 239 -2.90 16.73 -23.03
CA PRO A 239 -3.02 18.16 -22.73
C PRO A 239 -4.41 18.64 -22.31
N GLU A 240 -5.47 18.00 -22.80
CA GLU A 240 -6.84 18.46 -22.60
C GLU A 240 -7.52 17.83 -21.36
N HIS A 241 -6.93 16.79 -20.77
CA HIS A 241 -7.54 16.07 -19.65
C HIS A 241 -7.19 16.72 -18.31
N ARG A 242 -8.17 17.39 -17.68
CA ARG A 242 -8.07 17.95 -16.31
C ARG A 242 -6.84 18.83 -16.04
N ARG A 243 -6.29 19.46 -17.08
CA ARG A 243 -5.05 20.25 -17.04
C ARG A 243 -5.01 21.22 -15.86
N LYS A 244 -6.08 22.01 -15.65
CA LYS A 244 -6.12 23.03 -14.60
C LYS A 244 -5.99 22.42 -13.20
N GLU A 245 -6.70 21.32 -12.95
CA GLU A 245 -6.63 20.62 -11.67
C GLU A 245 -5.27 19.98 -11.45
N ILE A 246 -4.69 19.39 -12.50
CA ILE A 246 -3.35 18.79 -12.44
C ILE A 246 -2.30 19.86 -12.17
N GLU A 247 -2.27 20.95 -12.92
CA GLU A 247 -1.33 22.07 -12.73
C GLU A 247 -1.44 22.66 -11.32
N THR A 248 -2.67 22.84 -10.83
CA THR A 248 -2.91 23.31 -9.45
C THR A 248 -2.37 22.32 -8.42
N SER A 249 -2.58 21.02 -8.65
CA SER A 249 -2.10 19.96 -7.76
C SER A 249 -0.58 19.90 -7.74
N VAL A 250 0.06 19.92 -8.91
CA VAL A 250 1.52 19.93 -9.06
C VAL A 250 2.13 21.16 -8.38
N ALA A 251 1.57 22.36 -8.56
CA ALA A 251 2.08 23.57 -7.91
C ALA A 251 2.07 23.46 -6.37
N LYS A 252 0.97 22.95 -5.79
CA LYS A 252 0.88 22.70 -4.34
C LYS A 252 1.87 21.64 -3.86
N ALA A 253 2.04 20.58 -4.65
CA ALA A 253 2.96 19.48 -4.34
C ALA A 253 4.42 19.93 -4.40
N THR A 254 4.81 20.74 -5.40
CA THR A 254 6.15 21.34 -5.48
C THR A 254 6.43 22.21 -4.26
N HIS A 255 5.47 23.05 -3.87
CA HIS A 255 5.61 23.87 -2.67
C HIS A 255 5.77 23.03 -1.39
N TYR A 256 5.06 21.92 -1.28
CA TYR A 256 5.25 20.97 -0.19
C TYR A 256 6.66 20.37 -0.17
N VAL A 257 7.19 19.96 -1.32
CA VAL A 257 8.57 19.42 -1.42
C VAL A 257 9.57 20.48 -0.99
N GLU A 258 9.48 21.71 -1.49
CA GLU A 258 10.36 22.81 -1.10
C GLU A 258 10.32 23.08 0.42
N ASN A 259 9.12 23.12 1.00
CA ASN A 259 8.94 23.40 2.44
C ASN A 259 9.38 22.26 3.38
N THR A 260 9.55 21.04 2.85
CA THR A 260 10.01 19.88 3.63
C THR A 260 11.51 19.64 3.49
N GLN A 261 12.21 20.44 2.68
CA GLN A 261 13.66 20.38 2.54
C GLN A 261 14.34 20.85 3.83
N MET A 262 15.35 20.11 4.26
CA MET A 262 16.21 20.47 5.38
C MET A 262 17.19 21.57 4.97
N ALA A 263 17.75 22.27 5.97
CA ALA A 263 18.67 23.39 5.74
C ALA A 263 19.96 23.01 4.98
N ASP A 264 20.35 21.73 4.99
CA ASP A 264 21.49 21.20 4.23
C ASP A 264 21.16 20.78 2.78
N GLY A 265 19.90 20.98 2.38
CA GLY A 265 19.37 20.64 1.07
C GLY A 265 18.83 19.20 0.96
N SER A 266 18.87 18.40 2.02
CA SER A 266 18.35 17.02 2.04
C SER A 266 16.85 16.96 2.35
N TRP A 267 16.24 15.78 2.16
CA TRP A 267 14.90 15.46 2.67
C TRP A 267 14.93 14.22 3.56
N TYR A 268 13.99 14.14 4.50
CA TYR A 268 13.80 12.96 5.34
C TYR A 268 13.12 11.84 4.54
N SER A 269 13.74 10.66 4.50
CA SER A 269 13.14 9.48 3.86
C SER A 269 12.47 8.55 4.88
N VAL A 270 11.30 8.03 4.52
CA VAL A 270 10.49 7.11 5.35
C VAL A 270 10.54 5.65 4.88
N PHE A 271 11.04 5.38 3.68
CA PHE A 271 11.12 4.03 3.14
C PHE A 271 12.49 3.39 3.49
N PRO A 272 12.52 2.25 4.20
CA PRO A 272 13.75 1.70 4.78
C PRO A 272 14.73 1.05 3.79
N LEU A 273 14.58 1.28 2.48
CA LEU A 273 15.52 0.74 1.47
C LEU A 273 16.64 1.70 1.07
N THR A 274 16.74 2.90 1.64
CA THR A 274 17.77 3.87 1.23
C THR A 274 18.24 4.79 2.37
N LEU A 275 19.04 4.25 3.30
CA LEU A 275 19.91 5.05 4.18
C LEU A 275 20.95 5.91 3.41
N ASN A 276 20.99 5.81 2.07
CA ASN A 276 21.88 6.57 1.19
C ASN A 276 21.18 7.54 0.23
N TYR A 277 19.85 7.67 0.26
CA TYR A 277 19.19 8.77 -0.45
C TYR A 277 18.94 9.90 0.53
N VAL A 278 20.00 10.64 0.83
CA VAL A 278 19.85 12.09 0.88
C VAL A 278 19.38 12.47 -0.53
N LEU A 279 18.07 12.58 -0.72
CA LEU A 279 17.54 13.11 -1.97
C LEU A 279 18.16 14.49 -2.13
N LYS A 280 18.97 14.68 -3.16
CA LYS A 280 19.26 16.00 -3.72
C LYS A 280 18.58 15.96 -5.07
N LEU A 281 17.36 16.48 -5.13
CA LEU A 281 16.69 16.80 -6.38
C LEU A 281 17.48 17.91 -7.10
#